data_AF-A0A938DR42-F1
#
_entry.id   AF-A0A938DR42-F1
#
_cell.length_a   1.000
_cell.length_b   1.000
_cell.length_c   1.000
_cell.angle_alpha   90.00
_cell.angle_beta   90.00
_cell.angle_gamma   90.00
#
_symmetry.space_group_name_H-M   'P 1'
#
loop_
_entity.id
_entity.type
_entity.pdbx_description
1 polymer ?
#
loop_
_entity_poly.entity_id
_entity_poly.type
_entity_poly.pdbx_seq_one_letter_code
_entity_poly.pdbx_strand_id
1 'polypeptide(L)'
;MTTTAEPRRARDAQRTRVYRAESTVTSSPLPGLPACASFAEKVVGSLWWTVRFPDHGLGDLPRFRPGNGARQAFYREEPTGPTITLPRRYRTKGTVLHELVHWALSPHAELAHHGSTFARVLVDATEEFCGAERAAALVAAYGAEGVRVGAPASTGTDGYPTYGDDERRRLARSRARRA
;
A
#
# COMPACT_ATOMS: atom_id res chain seq x y z
N MET A 1 27.10 9.59 23.06
CA MET A 1 25.70 9.37 22.65
C MET A 1 25.67 9.37 21.13
N THR A 2 25.67 8.19 20.51
CA THR A 2 25.66 8.05 19.05
C THR A 2 24.25 8.30 18.56
N THR A 3 24.02 9.43 17.90
CA THR A 3 22.75 9.75 17.25
C THR A 3 22.56 8.76 16.11
N THR A 4 21.75 7.72 16.32
CA THR A 4 21.33 6.82 15.25
C THR A 4 20.51 7.64 14.26
N ALA A 5 21.11 8.00 13.12
CA ALA A 5 20.43 8.77 12.09
C ALA A 5 19.16 8.01 11.66
N GLU A 6 18.00 8.67 11.73
CA GLU A 6 16.75 8.08 11.27
C GLU A 6 16.88 7.61 9.81
N PRO A 7 16.36 6.42 9.46
CA PRO A 7 16.45 5.92 8.11
C PRO A 7 15.71 6.85 7.15
N ARG A 8 16.48 7.56 6.31
CA ARG A 8 15.90 8.44 5.29
C ARG A 8 15.12 7.62 4.25
N ARG A 9 13.84 7.96 4.09
CA ARG A 9 12.93 7.35 3.11
C ARG A 9 13.48 7.39 1.69
N ALA A 10 13.31 6.29 0.96
CA ALA A 10 13.66 6.23 -0.44
C ALA A 10 12.80 7.18 -1.29
N ARG A 11 13.38 7.71 -2.37
CA ARG A 11 12.69 8.62 -3.28
C ARG A 11 11.50 7.93 -3.94
N ASP A 12 10.38 8.62 -3.98
CA ASP A 12 9.13 8.12 -4.55
C ASP A 12 9.06 8.28 -6.09
N ALA A 13 9.94 7.55 -6.79
CA ALA A 13 10.14 7.70 -8.23
C ALA A 13 9.06 7.04 -9.11
N GLN A 14 8.16 6.22 -8.55
CA GLN A 14 7.09 5.57 -9.32
C GLN A 14 5.71 6.20 -9.12
N ARG A 15 5.53 7.13 -8.16
CA ARG A 15 4.23 7.72 -7.79
C ARG A 15 3.34 8.08 -8.97
N THR A 16 3.84 8.90 -9.90
CA THR A 16 3.05 9.35 -11.07
C THR A 16 2.65 8.17 -11.97
N ARG A 17 3.53 7.19 -12.15
CA ARG A 17 3.30 6.01 -13.00
C ARG A 17 2.30 5.06 -12.35
N VAL A 18 2.38 4.89 -11.03
CA VAL A 18 1.41 4.15 -10.23
C VAL A 18 0.01 4.75 -10.35
N TYR A 19 -0.15 6.06 -10.13
CA TYR A 19 -1.46 6.70 -10.28
C TYR A 19 -2.03 6.61 -11.71
N ARG A 20 -1.18 6.74 -12.74
CA ARG A 20 -1.63 6.58 -14.13
C ARG A 20 -2.13 5.17 -14.38
N ALA A 21 -1.37 4.16 -14.00
CA ALA A 21 -1.75 2.76 -14.17
C ALA A 21 -3.04 2.41 -13.42
N GLU A 22 -3.16 2.81 -12.15
CA GLU A 22 -4.37 2.54 -11.36
C GLU A 22 -5.62 3.21 -11.95
N SER A 23 -5.46 4.39 -12.59
CA SER A 23 -6.58 5.10 -13.20
C SER A 23 -7.19 4.40 -14.43
N THR A 24 -6.45 3.47 -15.06
CA THR A 24 -6.94 2.70 -16.21
C THR A 24 -7.61 1.38 -15.83
N VAL A 25 -7.47 0.94 -14.57
CA VAL A 25 -8.10 -0.29 -14.08
C VAL A 25 -9.56 0.00 -13.73
N THR A 26 -10.48 -0.87 -14.16
CA THR A 26 -11.91 -0.70 -13.84
C THR A 26 -12.14 -0.63 -12.34
N SER A 27 -12.84 0.40 -11.90
CA SER A 27 -13.16 0.63 -10.50
C SER A 27 -14.35 -0.20 -10.02
N SER A 28 -14.28 -0.67 -8.77
CA SER A 28 -15.41 -1.22 -8.03
C SER A 28 -15.89 -0.17 -7.01
N PRO A 29 -16.90 0.66 -7.34
CA PRO A 29 -17.33 1.77 -6.49
C PRO A 29 -17.99 1.28 -5.19
N LEU A 30 -17.84 2.07 -4.13
CA LEU A 30 -18.45 1.85 -2.81
C LEU A 30 -19.41 3.01 -2.51
N PRO A 31 -20.65 2.76 -2.06
CA PRO A 31 -21.72 3.76 -1.99
C PRO A 31 -21.50 4.87 -0.95
N GLY A 32 -20.48 4.79 -0.10
CA GLY A 32 -20.20 5.78 0.93
C GLY A 32 -19.03 5.42 1.82
N LEU A 33 -18.70 6.29 2.77
CA LEU A 33 -17.67 6.02 3.78
C LEU A 33 -17.97 4.77 4.63
N PRO A 34 -19.23 4.50 5.06
CA PRO A 34 -19.53 3.26 5.78
C PRO A 34 -19.18 2.01 4.98
N ALA A 35 -19.47 1.98 3.67
CA ALA A 35 -19.09 0.86 2.82
C ALA A 35 -17.58 0.76 2.59
N CYS A 36 -16.85 1.88 2.63
CA CYS A 36 -15.38 1.88 2.60
C CYS A 36 -14.82 1.27 3.90
N ALA A 37 -15.34 1.68 5.06
CA ALA A 37 -14.97 1.13 6.35
C ALA A 37 -15.28 -0.37 6.44
N SER A 38 -16.50 -0.81 6.10
CA SER A 38 -16.85 -2.23 6.10
C SER A 38 -16.03 -3.06 5.12
N PHE A 39 -15.60 -2.49 3.99
CA PHE A 39 -14.67 -3.18 3.09
C PHE A 39 -13.27 -3.28 3.70
N ALA A 40 -12.77 -2.21 4.32
CA ALA A 40 -11.49 -2.22 5.01
C ALA A 40 -11.48 -3.19 6.20
N GLU A 41 -12.54 -3.25 7.00
CA GLU A 41 -12.71 -4.22 8.08
C GLU A 41 -12.66 -5.66 7.57
N LYS A 42 -13.29 -5.96 6.42
CA LYS A 42 -13.21 -7.30 5.79
C LYS A 42 -11.80 -7.64 5.34
N VAL A 43 -11.07 -6.67 4.79
CA VAL A 43 -9.68 -6.83 4.37
C VAL A 43 -8.80 -7.10 5.60
N VAL A 44 -8.84 -6.21 6.58
CA VAL A 44 -7.96 -6.23 7.76
C VAL A 44 -8.30 -7.37 8.71
N GLY A 45 -9.57 -7.76 8.81
CA GLY A 45 -10.02 -8.91 9.60
C GLY A 45 -9.82 -10.27 8.92
N SER A 46 -9.28 -10.31 7.70
CA SER A 46 -9.02 -11.57 6.99
C SER A 46 -7.75 -12.26 7.47
N LEU A 47 -7.71 -13.59 7.39
CA LEU A 47 -6.48 -14.35 7.63
C LEU A 47 -5.36 -13.94 6.68
N TRP A 48 -5.71 -13.60 5.43
CA TRP A 48 -4.75 -13.13 4.43
C TRP A 48 -3.96 -11.92 4.92
N TRP A 49 -4.66 -10.96 5.54
CA TRP A 49 -4.08 -9.72 6.06
C TRP A 49 -3.31 -9.97 7.36
N THR A 50 -3.94 -10.62 8.35
CA THR A 50 -3.34 -10.85 9.67
C THR A 50 -2.01 -11.60 9.58
N VAL A 51 -1.88 -12.54 8.64
CA VAL A 51 -0.63 -13.30 8.43
C VAL A 51 0.47 -12.44 7.79
N ARG A 52 0.13 -11.43 6.99
CA ARG A 52 1.10 -10.56 6.28
C ARG A 52 1.47 -9.30 7.06
N PHE A 53 0.55 -8.80 7.87
CA PHE A 53 0.68 -7.54 8.62
C PHE A 53 0.18 -7.74 10.06
N PRO A 54 0.83 -8.60 10.87
CA PRO A 54 0.35 -8.95 12.20
C PRO A 54 0.26 -7.75 13.15
N ASP A 55 1.05 -6.71 12.91
CA ASP A 55 1.05 -5.47 13.69
C ASP A 55 -0.03 -4.46 13.26
N HIS A 56 -0.85 -4.79 12.25
CA HIS A 56 -1.90 -3.92 11.70
C HIS A 56 -3.25 -4.65 11.73
N GLY A 57 -4.00 -4.50 12.81
CA GLY A 57 -5.25 -5.21 13.06
C GLY A 57 -6.50 -4.33 13.02
N LEU A 58 -7.63 -4.90 13.44
CA LEU A 58 -8.89 -4.15 13.54
C LEU A 58 -8.87 -3.09 14.67
N GLY A 59 -8.02 -3.28 15.68
CA GLY A 59 -7.93 -2.36 16.83
C GLY A 59 -7.31 -1.00 16.49
N ASP A 60 -6.53 -0.94 15.42
CA ASP A 60 -5.78 0.23 14.95
C ASP A 60 -6.13 0.62 13.50
N LEU A 61 -7.22 0.05 12.95
CA LEU A 61 -7.71 0.37 11.62
C LEU A 61 -7.86 1.89 11.42
N PRO A 62 -7.36 2.47 10.30
CA PRO A 62 -7.45 3.89 10.06
C PRO A 62 -8.89 4.40 10.00
N ARG A 63 -9.15 5.56 10.63
CA ARG A 63 -10.47 6.19 10.56
C ARG A 63 -10.72 6.79 9.17
N PHE A 64 -11.89 6.50 8.62
CA PHE A 64 -12.30 6.97 7.30
C PHE A 64 -12.93 8.35 7.37
N ARG A 65 -12.31 9.34 6.73
CA ARG A 65 -12.76 10.73 6.72
C ARG A 65 -13.29 11.18 5.36
N PRO A 66 -14.27 12.10 5.33
CA PRO A 66 -14.63 12.76 4.09
C PRO A 66 -13.48 13.66 3.62
N GLY A 67 -13.14 13.59 2.34
CA GLY A 67 -12.13 14.45 1.72
C GLY A 67 -12.67 15.82 1.29
N ASN A 68 -13.33 16.57 2.18
CA ASN A 68 -13.84 17.90 1.86
C ASN A 68 -12.67 18.83 1.48
N GLY A 69 -12.64 19.31 0.23
CA GLY A 69 -11.54 20.10 -0.31
C GLY A 69 -10.30 19.30 -0.75
N ALA A 70 -10.24 17.99 -0.49
CA ALA A 70 -9.12 17.15 -0.89
C ALA A 70 -9.21 16.77 -2.38
N ARG A 71 -8.08 16.93 -3.08
CA ARG A 71 -7.97 16.60 -4.51
C ARG A 71 -7.66 15.11 -4.77
N GLN A 72 -7.26 14.36 -3.75
CA GLN A 72 -6.88 12.95 -3.86
C GLN A 72 -7.28 12.22 -2.57
N ALA A 73 -7.40 10.89 -2.66
CA ALA A 73 -7.37 10.06 -1.46
C ALA A 73 -5.96 10.04 -0.88
N PHE A 74 -5.86 9.87 0.44
CA PHE A 74 -4.59 9.66 1.11
C PHE A 74 -4.76 9.09 2.52
N TYR A 75 -3.84 8.22 2.90
CA TYR A 75 -3.54 7.85 4.27
C TYR A 75 -2.63 8.90 4.95
N ARG A 76 -2.80 9.05 6.26
CA ARG A 76 -1.96 9.91 7.11
C ARG A 76 -1.98 9.43 8.56
N GLU A 77 -0.81 9.43 9.20
CA GLU A 77 -0.67 9.37 10.65
C GLU A 77 -1.04 10.69 11.33
N GLU A 78 -1.89 10.63 12.35
CA GLU A 78 -2.30 11.79 13.14
C GLU A 78 -2.15 11.50 14.64
N PRO A 79 -2.03 12.53 15.52
CA PRO A 79 -1.85 12.33 16.96
C PRO A 79 -2.97 11.50 17.61
N THR A 80 -4.17 11.51 17.03
CA THR A 80 -5.33 10.76 17.51
C THR A 80 -5.44 9.37 16.88
N GLY A 81 -4.47 8.94 16.08
CA GLY A 81 -4.44 7.68 15.34
C GLY A 81 -4.58 7.85 13.82
N PRO A 82 -4.32 6.79 13.03
CA PRO A 82 -4.24 6.87 11.58
C PRO A 82 -5.59 7.21 10.94
N THR A 83 -5.52 7.89 9.80
CA THR A 83 -6.71 8.26 9.02
C THR A 83 -6.53 7.96 7.55
N ILE A 84 -7.63 7.60 6.89
CA ILE A 84 -7.74 7.53 5.43
C ILE A 84 -8.79 8.55 4.99
N THR A 85 -8.37 9.52 4.20
CA THR A 85 -9.25 10.57 3.67
C THR A 85 -9.72 10.19 2.27
N LEU A 86 -11.04 10.09 2.06
CA LEU A 86 -11.64 9.60 0.80
C LEU A 86 -12.70 10.56 0.25
N PRO A 87 -12.33 11.44 -0.71
CA PRO A 87 -13.30 12.20 -1.50
C PRO A 87 -14.22 11.25 -2.28
N ARG A 88 -15.45 11.70 -2.60
CA ARG A 88 -16.50 10.85 -3.20
C ARG A 88 -16.03 10.05 -4.42
N ARG A 89 -15.28 10.68 -5.34
CA ARG A 89 -14.79 10.02 -6.58
C ARG A 89 -13.77 8.90 -6.35
N TYR A 90 -13.17 8.84 -5.17
CA TYR A 90 -12.13 7.87 -4.82
C TYR A 90 -12.67 6.72 -3.96
N ARG A 91 -13.98 6.66 -3.71
CA ARG A 91 -14.60 5.59 -2.89
C ARG A 91 -14.75 4.32 -3.72
N THR A 92 -13.64 3.62 -3.92
CA THR A 92 -13.57 2.37 -4.68
C THR A 92 -12.79 1.34 -3.87
N LYS A 93 -13.03 0.04 -4.11
CA LYS A 93 -12.23 -1.01 -3.47
C LYS A 93 -10.73 -0.83 -3.73
N GLY A 94 -10.35 -0.56 -4.99
CA GLY A 94 -8.94 -0.37 -5.36
C GLY A 94 -8.28 0.77 -4.61
N THR A 95 -8.95 1.92 -4.47
CA THR A 95 -8.40 3.03 -3.68
C THR A 95 -8.35 2.71 -2.19
N VAL A 96 -9.34 2.02 -1.62
CA VAL A 96 -9.26 1.60 -0.21
C VAL A 96 -8.07 0.67 0.00
N LEU A 97 -7.84 -0.30 -0.89
CA LEU A 97 -6.65 -1.16 -0.84
C LEU A 97 -5.36 -0.33 -0.96
N HIS A 98 -5.28 0.61 -1.90
CA HIS A 98 -4.12 1.50 -2.07
C HIS A 98 -3.74 2.19 -0.75
N GLU A 99 -4.72 2.79 -0.07
CA GLU A 99 -4.47 3.50 1.19
C GLU A 99 -4.17 2.54 2.35
N LEU A 100 -4.77 1.35 2.39
CA LEU A 100 -4.41 0.32 3.36
C LEU A 100 -2.98 -0.18 3.16
N VAL A 101 -2.48 -0.28 1.92
CA VAL A 101 -1.07 -0.62 1.67
C VAL A 101 -0.13 0.47 2.18
N HIS A 102 -0.47 1.75 2.04
CA HIS A 102 0.31 2.82 2.66
C HIS A 102 0.38 2.69 4.18
N TRP A 103 -0.76 2.35 4.80
CA TRP A 103 -0.82 2.12 6.25
C TRP A 103 0.04 0.93 6.68
N ALA A 104 -0.13 -0.24 6.04
CA ALA A 104 0.62 -1.45 6.34
C ALA A 104 2.14 -1.30 6.16
N LEU A 105 2.58 -0.47 5.21
CA LEU A 105 3.99 -0.19 4.96
C LEU A 105 4.51 1.05 5.71
N SER A 106 3.69 1.70 6.53
CA SER A 106 4.08 2.92 7.25
C SER A 106 5.26 2.72 8.21
N PRO A 107 5.42 1.58 8.94
CA PRO A 107 6.57 1.35 9.81
C PRO A 107 7.89 1.14 9.05
N HIS A 108 7.83 0.87 7.75
CA HIS A 108 8.99 0.62 6.88
C HIS A 108 9.51 1.91 6.25
N ALA A 109 10.03 2.80 7.09
CA ALA A 109 10.41 4.16 6.72
C ALA A 109 11.48 4.24 5.61
N GLU A 110 12.31 3.21 5.44
CA GLU A 110 13.30 3.11 4.36
C GLU A 110 12.70 2.86 2.97
N LEU A 111 11.49 2.30 2.88
CA LEU A 111 10.80 2.01 1.62
C LEU A 111 10.13 3.26 1.04
N ALA A 112 10.15 3.37 -0.29
CA ALA A 112 9.43 4.43 -0.98
C ALA A 112 7.91 4.20 -0.86
N HIS A 113 7.14 5.28 -0.71
CA HIS A 113 5.68 5.20 -0.61
C HIS A 113 5.05 4.45 -1.79
N HIS A 114 5.51 4.68 -3.02
CA HIS A 114 5.10 3.91 -4.21
C HIS A 114 6.29 3.12 -4.79
N GLY A 115 7.05 2.47 -3.91
CA GLY A 115 8.15 1.58 -4.26
C GLY A 115 7.71 0.29 -4.98
N SER A 116 8.66 -0.59 -5.26
CA SER A 116 8.32 -1.91 -5.85
C SER A 116 7.58 -2.80 -4.87
N THR A 117 7.88 -2.67 -3.58
CA THR A 117 7.18 -3.37 -2.49
C THR A 117 5.71 -2.96 -2.45
N PHE A 118 5.42 -1.64 -2.46
CA PHE A 118 4.06 -1.11 -2.53
C PHE A 118 3.28 -1.72 -3.70
N ALA A 119 3.87 -1.68 -4.91
CA ALA A 119 3.23 -2.20 -6.11
C ALA A 119 2.92 -3.70 -6.00
N ARG A 120 3.82 -4.49 -5.39
CA ARG A 120 3.57 -5.93 -5.17
C ARG A 120 2.43 -6.16 -4.20
N VAL A 121 2.45 -5.52 -3.03
CA VAL A 121 1.41 -5.72 -2.01
C VAL A 121 0.04 -5.34 -2.57
N LEU A 122 -0.04 -4.25 -3.34
CA LEU A 122 -1.31 -3.82 -3.95
C LEU A 122 -1.81 -4.82 -5.00
N VAL A 123 -0.92 -5.45 -5.78
CA VAL A 123 -1.31 -6.54 -6.71
C VAL A 123 -1.91 -7.71 -5.94
N ASP A 124 -1.26 -8.16 -4.87
CA ASP A 124 -1.69 -9.34 -4.11
C ASP A 124 -3.01 -9.09 -3.37
N ALA A 125 -3.14 -7.91 -2.78
CA ALA A 125 -4.39 -7.49 -2.16
C ALA A 125 -5.51 -7.35 -3.21
N THR A 126 -5.19 -6.88 -4.42
CA THR A 126 -6.18 -6.81 -5.50
C THR A 126 -6.63 -8.20 -5.94
N GLU A 127 -5.71 -9.16 -6.05
CA GLU A 127 -6.04 -10.55 -6.37
C GLU A 127 -6.98 -11.14 -5.32
N GLU A 128 -6.63 -11.00 -4.04
CA GLU A 128 -7.40 -11.54 -2.92
C GLU A 128 -8.81 -10.94 -2.82
N PHE A 129 -8.93 -9.61 -2.87
CA PHE A 129 -10.17 -8.92 -2.52
C PHE A 129 -10.99 -8.41 -3.71
N CYS A 130 -10.39 -8.41 -4.91
CA CYS A 130 -11.03 -7.98 -6.16
C CYS A 130 -10.97 -9.04 -7.27
N GLY A 131 -10.25 -10.15 -7.07
CA GLY A 131 -10.17 -11.28 -8.00
C GLY A 131 -9.00 -11.23 -8.97
N ALA A 132 -8.61 -12.40 -9.47
CA ALA A 132 -7.46 -12.59 -10.35
C ALA A 132 -7.51 -11.75 -11.63
N GLU A 133 -8.69 -11.56 -12.23
CA GLU A 133 -8.83 -10.70 -13.43
C GLU A 133 -8.44 -9.24 -13.15
N ARG A 134 -8.80 -8.73 -11.96
CA ARG A 134 -8.47 -7.35 -11.57
C ARG A 134 -6.98 -7.21 -11.28
N ALA A 135 -6.38 -8.21 -10.64
CA ALA A 135 -4.94 -8.24 -10.42
C ALA A 135 -4.17 -8.32 -11.75
N ALA A 136 -4.60 -9.16 -12.68
CA ALA A 136 -4.00 -9.26 -14.02
C ALA A 136 -4.08 -7.93 -14.78
N ALA A 137 -5.24 -7.25 -14.73
CA ALA A 137 -5.41 -5.92 -15.32
C ALA A 137 -4.48 -4.88 -14.68
N LEU A 138 -4.31 -4.91 -13.35
CA LEU A 138 -3.40 -4.02 -12.64
C LEU A 138 -1.93 -4.29 -13.01
N VAL A 139 -1.52 -5.57 -13.09
CA VAL A 139 -0.17 -5.96 -13.53
C VAL A 139 0.09 -5.49 -14.96
N ALA A 140 -0.87 -5.66 -15.86
CA ALA A 140 -0.76 -5.19 -17.24
C ALA A 140 -0.62 -3.65 -17.30
N ALA A 141 -1.42 -2.91 -16.53
CA ALA A 141 -1.34 -1.45 -16.45
C ALA A 141 0.01 -0.98 -15.85
N TYR A 142 0.51 -1.66 -14.82
CA TYR A 142 1.85 -1.43 -14.28
C TYR A 142 2.94 -1.69 -15.31
N GLY A 143 2.82 -2.75 -16.10
CA GLY A 143 3.73 -3.03 -17.22
C GLY A 143 3.74 -1.89 -18.24
N ALA A 144 2.57 -1.41 -18.66
CA ALA A 144 2.42 -0.33 -19.63
C ALA A 144 3.01 1.00 -19.15
N GLU A 145 2.85 1.34 -17.87
CA GLU A 145 3.43 2.55 -17.26
C GLU A 145 4.87 2.36 -16.77
N GLY A 146 5.46 1.16 -16.91
CA GLY A 146 6.81 0.84 -16.45
C GLY A 146 6.97 0.88 -14.92
N VAL A 147 5.90 0.64 -14.17
CA VAL A 147 5.95 0.46 -12.70
C VAL A 147 6.65 -0.85 -12.41
N ARG A 148 7.71 -0.79 -11.58
CA ARG A 148 8.38 -1.99 -11.08
C ARG A 148 7.54 -2.60 -9.98
N VAL A 149 7.20 -3.87 -10.14
CA VAL A 149 6.55 -4.70 -9.14
C VAL A 149 7.64 -5.50 -8.42
N GLY A 150 7.60 -5.53 -7.08
CA GLY A 150 8.55 -6.28 -6.26
C GLY A 150 8.36 -7.79 -6.38
N ALA A 151 9.31 -8.53 -5.82
CA ALA A 151 9.20 -9.98 -5.70
C ALA A 151 7.96 -10.40 -4.87
N PRO A 152 7.37 -11.59 -5.11
CA PRO A 152 6.37 -12.17 -4.24
C PRO A 152 6.83 -12.25 -2.78
N ALA A 153 5.89 -12.33 -1.85
CA ALA A 153 6.22 -12.54 -0.44
C ALA A 153 7.09 -13.78 -0.27
N SER A 154 8.15 -13.66 0.54
CA SER A 154 8.97 -14.78 0.99
C SER A 154 8.63 -15.14 2.43
N THR A 155 8.85 -16.38 2.83
CA THR A 155 8.70 -16.79 4.23
C THR A 155 9.82 -16.17 5.06
N GLY A 156 9.46 -15.36 6.06
CA GLY A 156 10.34 -14.81 7.07
C GLY A 156 10.87 -15.86 8.04
N THR A 157 11.83 -15.48 8.87
CA THR A 157 12.44 -16.37 9.89
C THR A 157 11.45 -16.81 10.97
N ASP A 158 10.40 -16.04 11.16
CA ASP A 158 9.26 -16.29 12.05
C ASP A 158 8.15 -17.13 11.40
N GLY A 159 8.33 -17.55 10.14
CA GLY A 159 7.36 -18.33 9.38
C GLY A 159 6.27 -17.50 8.70
N TYR A 160 6.24 -16.18 8.87
CA TYR A 160 5.24 -15.30 8.27
C TYR A 160 5.68 -14.78 6.90
N PRO A 161 4.75 -14.48 5.96
CA PRO A 161 5.09 -13.87 4.69
C PRO A 161 5.62 -12.44 4.88
N THR A 162 6.77 -12.15 4.27
CA THR A 162 7.45 -10.87 4.32
C THR A 162 7.62 -10.28 2.93
N TYR A 163 7.41 -8.96 2.80
CA TYR A 163 7.55 -8.21 1.56
C TYR A 163 8.77 -7.27 1.59
N GLY A 164 9.33 -7.01 0.41
CA GLY A 164 10.25 -5.90 0.17
C GLY A 164 11.73 -6.18 0.42
N ASP A 165 12.12 -7.42 0.71
CA ASP A 165 13.53 -7.80 0.85
C ASP A 165 14.36 -7.52 -0.40
N ASP A 166 13.77 -7.74 -1.57
CA ASP A 166 14.36 -7.41 -2.87
C ASP A 166 14.61 -5.89 -3.01
N GLU A 167 13.64 -5.07 -2.62
CA GLU A 167 13.76 -3.62 -2.63
C GLU A 167 14.80 -3.12 -1.63
N ARG A 168 14.78 -3.63 -0.39
CA ARG A 168 15.77 -3.32 0.66
C ARG A 168 17.19 -3.62 0.17
N ARG A 169 17.41 -4.82 -0.39
CA ARG A 169 18.72 -5.20 -0.98
C ARG A 169 19.13 -4.27 -2.11
N ARG A 170 18.20 -3.88 -3.00
CA ARG A 170 18.46 -2.93 -4.09
C ARG A 170 18.84 -1.54 -3.56
N LEU A 171 18.14 -1.04 -2.55
CA LEU A 171 18.41 0.26 -1.93
C LEU A 171 19.77 0.25 -1.20
N ALA A 172 20.08 -0.81 -0.46
CA ALA A 172 21.38 -0.98 0.21
C ALA A 172 22.54 -0.95 -0.79
N ARG A 173 22.46 -1.72 -1.89
CA ARG A 173 23.46 -1.68 -2.98
C ARG A 173 23.60 -0.30 -3.62
N SER A 174 22.49 0.42 -3.79
CA SER A 174 22.51 1.76 -4.36
C SER A 174 23.16 2.81 -3.44
N ARG A 175 23.01 2.64 -2.11
CA ARG A 175 23.69 3.48 -1.11
C ARG A 175 25.19 3.19 -1.09
N ALA A 176 25.59 1.92 -1.09
CA ALA A 176 27.00 1.51 -1.10
C ALA A 176 27.77 2.01 -2.33
N ARG A 177 27.11 2.19 -3.49
CA ARG A 177 27.72 2.76 -4.70
C ARG A 177 27.86 4.29 -4.69
N ARG A 178 27.23 4.97 -3.74
CA ARG A 178 27.22 6.44 -3.62
C ARG A 178 28.05 6.95 -2.44
N ALA A 179 28.46 6.05 -1.55
CA ALA A 179 29.40 6.31 -0.47
C ALA A 179 30.83 6.14 -1.02
#